data_AF-A0A7X7GJ72-F1
#
_entry.id   AF-A0A7X7GJ72-F1
#
_cell.length_a   1.000
_cell.length_b   1.000
_cell.length_c   1.000
_cell.angle_alpha   90.00
_cell.angle_beta   90.00
_cell.angle_gamma   90.00
#
_symmetry.space_group_name_H-M   'P 1'
#
loop_
_entity.id
_entity.type
_entity.pdbx_description
1 polymer ?
#
loop_
_entity_poly.entity_id
_entity_poly.type
_entity_poly.pdbx_seq_one_letter_code
_entity_poly.pdbx_strand_id
1 'polypeptide(L)' 'DVTVTVSGVRIDSGDLVMADDDGIVVVPRAHEDEVLALARERASRESSVLSELLAGESLAAVWERHRVL' A
#
# COMPACT_ATOMS: atom_id res chain seq x y z
N ASP A 1 16.02 16.32 -17.02
CA ASP A 1 14.62 15.98 -16.74
C ASP A 1 14.08 15.25 -17.95
N VAL A 2 13.90 13.92 -17.85
CA VAL A 2 13.47 13.04 -18.95
C VAL A 2 12.61 11.94 -18.36
N THR A 3 11.41 11.74 -18.91
CA THR A 3 10.54 10.61 -18.59
C THR A 3 11.19 9.29 -19.00
N VAL A 4 11.13 8.29 -18.11
CA VAL A 4 11.63 6.94 -18.40
C VAL A 4 10.51 5.91 -18.26
N THR A 5 10.69 4.77 -18.92
CA THR A 5 9.80 3.62 -18.78
C THR A 5 10.59 2.42 -18.31
N VAL A 6 10.19 1.83 -17.19
CA VAL A 6 10.83 0.63 -16.61
C VAL A 6 9.75 -0.44 -16.47
N SER A 7 9.96 -1.61 -17.10
CA SER A 7 9.00 -2.72 -17.07
C SER A 7 7.56 -2.33 -17.45
N GLY A 8 7.40 -1.35 -18.35
CA GLY A 8 6.10 -0.84 -18.79
C GLY A 8 5.50 0.27 -17.91
N VAL A 9 6.11 0.59 -16.76
CA VAL A 9 5.69 1.69 -15.88
C VAL A 9 6.40 2.98 -16.31
N ARG A 10 5.61 4.03 -16.57
CA ARG A 10 6.12 5.38 -16.85
C ARG A 10 6.49 6.07 -15.54
N ILE A 11 7.64 6.74 -15.53
CA ILE A 11 8.17 7.45 -14.38
C ILE A 11 8.62 8.84 -14.85
N ASP A 12 8.02 9.87 -14.27
CA ASP A 12 8.35 11.27 -14.51
C ASP A 12 9.17 11.84 -13.35
N SER A 13 9.96 12.89 -13.61
CA SER A 13 10.76 13.52 -12.54
C SER A 13 9.83 14.09 -11.46
N GLY A 14 10.08 13.67 -10.22
CA GLY A 14 9.29 14.10 -9.07
C GLY A 14 8.16 13.14 -8.69
N ASP A 15 7.97 12.03 -9.42
CA ASP A 15 7.17 10.91 -8.94
C ASP A 15 7.83 10.28 -7.71
N LEU A 16 7.01 9.82 -6.77
CA LEU A 16 7.49 9.10 -5.60
C LEU A 16 7.77 7.65 -5.99
N VAL A 17 8.99 7.20 -5.73
CA VAL A 17 9.39 5.79 -5.93
C VAL A 17 9.68 5.18 -4.58
N MET A 18 9.01 4.07 -4.26
CA MET A 18 9.22 3.28 -3.05
C MET A 18 9.66 1.87 -3.43
N ALA A 19 10.58 1.31 -2.66
CA ALA A 19 11.09 -0.04 -2.87
C ALA A 19 11.30 -0.77 -1.54
N ASP A 20 10.95 -2.04 -1.51
CA ASP A 20 11.21 -2.98 -0.42
C ASP A 20 11.55 -4.37 -0.99
N ASP A 21 11.49 -5.41 -0.15
CA ASP A 21 11.80 -6.78 -0.53
C ASP A 21 10.73 -7.42 -1.44
N ASP A 22 9.50 -6.87 -1.48
CA ASP A 22 8.42 -7.36 -2.34
C ASP A 22 8.50 -6.75 -3.75
N GLY A 23 8.97 -5.51 -3.86
CA GLY A 23 9.23 -4.89 -5.15
C GLY A 23 9.34 -3.36 -5.14
N ILE A 24 8.95 -2.75 -6.26
CA ILE A 24 9.03 -1.30 -6.49
C ILE A 24 7.65 -0.79 -6.90
N VAL A 25 7.23 0.31 -6.28
CA VAL A 25 6.02 1.05 -6.63
C VAL A 25 6.38 2.48 -7.02
N VAL A 26 5.73 2.98 -8.07
CA VAL A 26 5.83 4.38 -8.51
C VAL A 26 4.48 5.03 -8.33
N VAL A 27 4.45 6.15 -7.60
CA VAL A 27 3.26 6.97 -7.38
C VAL A 27 3.44 8.29 -8.11
N PRO A 28 2.57 8.61 -9.10
CA PRO A 28 2.64 9.88 -9.79
C PRO A 28 2.52 11.06 -8.82
N ARG A 29 3.35 12.09 -9.02
CA ARG A 29 3.37 13.27 -8.13
C ARG A 29 1.98 13.90 -7.91
N ALA A 30 1.13 13.89 -8.94
CA ALA A 30 -0.22 14.44 -8.87
C ALA A 30 -1.15 13.71 -7.88
N HIS A 31 -0.81 12.48 -7.51
CA HIS A 31 -1.60 11.62 -6.61
C HIS A 31 -0.86 11.26 -5.32
N GLU A 32 0.33 11.83 -5.09
CA GLU A 32 1.20 11.47 -3.97
C GLU A 32 0.47 11.57 -2.62
N ASP A 33 -0.12 12.74 -2.33
CA ASP A 33 -0.79 12.97 -1.04
C ASP A 33 -1.99 12.05 -0.81
N GLU A 34 -2.80 11.83 -1.86
CA GLU A 34 -3.98 10.96 -1.79
C GLU A 34 -3.59 9.50 -1.56
N VAL A 35 -2.64 8.99 -2.35
CA VAL A 35 -2.16 7.60 -2.23
C VAL A 35 -1.51 7.38 -0.86
N LEU A 36 -0.71 8.32 -0.38
CA LEU A 36 -0.10 8.23 0.95
C LEU A 36 -1.14 8.27 2.07
N ALA A 37 -2.20 9.07 1.94
CA ALA A 37 -3.29 9.09 2.93
C ALA A 37 -4.02 7.73 2.97
N LEU A 38 -4.43 7.21 1.80
CA LEU A 38 -5.12 5.93 1.69
C LEU A 38 -4.25 4.75 2.15
N ALA A 39 -2.96 4.75 1.81
CA ALA A 39 -2.01 3.72 2.25
C ALA A 39 -1.87 3.69 3.78
N ARG A 40 -1.79 4.86 4.43
CA ARG A 40 -1.73 4.95 5.90
C ARG A 40 -3.02 4.48 6.56
N GLU A 41 -4.18 4.87 6.03
CA GLU A 41 -5.48 4.39 6.52
C GLU A 41 -5.55 2.86 6.45
N ARG A 42 -5.17 2.29 5.30
CA ARG A 42 -5.17 0.84 5.09
C ARG A 42 -4.22 0.12 6.05
N ALA A 43 -2.98 0.58 6.18
CA ALA A 43 -2.00 0.00 7.09
C ALA A 43 -2.47 0.03 8.56
N SER A 44 -3.16 1.10 8.97
CA SER A 44 -3.76 1.19 10.31
C SER A 44 -4.86 0.14 10.53
N ARG A 45 -5.69 -0.12 9.50
CA ARG A 45 -6.74 -1.15 9.57
C ARG A 45 -6.15 -2.55 9.60
N GLU A 46 -5.15 -2.83 8.77
CA GLU A 46 -4.42 -4.11 8.73
C GLU A 46 -3.71 -4.39 10.06
N SER A 47 -3.15 -3.37 10.72
CA SER A 47 -2.54 -3.52 12.05
C SER A 47 -3.54 -3.97 13.13
N SER A 48 -4.78 -3.49 13.08
CA SER A 48 -5.86 -3.94 13.97
C SER A 48 -6.26 -5.39 13.68
N VAL A 49 -6.41 -5.74 12.40
CA VAL A 49 -6.71 -7.10 11.93
C VAL A 49 -5.62 -8.08 12.40
N LEU A 50 -4.35 -7.72 12.21
CA LEU A 50 -3.20 -8.51 12.64
C LEU A 50 -3.22 -8.78 14.15
N SER A 51 -3.59 -7.78 14.95
CA SER A 51 -3.68 -7.93 16.41
C SER A 51 -4.73 -8.96 16.84
N GLU A 52 -5.88 -8.99 16.16
CA GLU A 52 -6.93 -10.01 16.42
C GLU A 52 -6.48 -11.41 16.01
N LEU A 53 -5.84 -11.54 14.83
CA LEU A 53 -5.32 -12.81 14.34
C LEU A 53 -4.26 -13.38 15.30
N LEU A 54 -3.35 -12.55 15.79
CA LEU A 54 -2.33 -12.95 16.76
C LEU A 54 -2.92 -13.32 18.14
N ALA A 55 -4.10 -12.79 18.48
CA ALA A 55 -4.84 -13.19 19.68
C ALA A 55 -5.56 -14.54 19.54
N GLY A 56 -5.50 -15.18 18.36
CA GLY A 56 -6.06 -16.50 18.09
C GLY A 56 -7.42 -16.50 17.43
N GLU A 57 -7.91 -15.34 16.96
CA GLU A 57 -9.13 -15.28 16.16
C GLU A 57 -8.94 -15.98 14.80
N SER A 58 -10.02 -16.51 14.25
CA SER A 58 -9.98 -17.16 12.93
C SER A 58 -10.00 -16.12 11.80
N LEU A 59 -9.28 -16.41 10.72
CA LEU A 59 -9.25 -15.58 9.51
C LEU A 59 -10.66 -15.26 8.98
N ALA A 60 -11.55 -16.26 8.98
CA ALA A 60 -12.92 -16.10 8.50
C ALA A 60 -13.73 -15.10 9.35
N ALA A 61 -13.58 -15.14 10.68
CA ALA A 61 -14.29 -14.23 11.57
C ALA A 61 -13.80 -12.78 11.43
N VAL A 62 -12.48 -12.59 11.31
CA VAL A 62 -11.86 -11.27 11.15
C VAL A 62 -12.22 -10.66 9.78
N TRP A 63 -12.21 -11.47 8.71
CA TRP A 63 -12.65 -11.04 7.37
C TRP A 63 -14.10 -10.57 7.34
N GLU A 64 -15.01 -11.31 7.97
CA GLU A 64 -16.44 -10.94 7.98
C GLU A 64 -16.67 -9.60 8.70
N ARG A 65 -15.84 -9.27 9.69
CA ARG A 65 -15.93 -8.02 10.44
C ARG A 65 -15.31 -6.82 9.71
N HIS A 66 -14.11 -7.00 9.16
CA HIS A 66 -13.29 -5.87 8.70
C HIS A 66 -13.18 -5.74 7.19
N ARG A 67 -13.41 -6.85 6.45
CA ARG A 67 -13.16 -6.95 5.00
C ARG A 67 -11.75 -6.48 4.59
N VAL A 68 -10.79 -6.73 5.47
CA VAL A 68 -9.37 -6.37 5.34
C VAL A 68 -8.55 -7.58 5.80
N LEU A 69 -7.46 -7.86 5.11
CA LEU A 69 -6.44 -8.87 5.42
C LEU A 69 -5.07 -8.23 5.31
#